data_AF-N1PPS4-F1
#
_entry.id   AF-N1PPS4-F1
#
_cell.length_a   1.000
_cell.length_b   1.000
_cell.length_c   1.000
_cell.angle_alpha   90.00
_cell.angle_beta   90.00
_cell.angle_gamma   90.00
#
_symmetry.space_group_name_H-M   'P 1'
#
loop_
_entity.id
_entity.type
_entity.pdbx_description
1 polymer ?
#
loop_
_entity_poly.entity_id
_entity_poly.type
_entity_poly.pdbx_seq_one_letter_code
_entity_poly.pdbx_strand_id
1 'polypeptide(L)'
;MRNWLNNHGIQYKAWAPEARRKTLVKRHYRGLYCYDNCATEELVTFHKQRGMQEPPDRIQRTALIATLVQRDDNAKFEKLLGLRAELRVNIYELRFAWIAQVRDSLWLSYPPPITQVNQLLQQESLPLFFQTFRFELQAYWDEEAAAYRDNSFQQDLDKITDEDVGFIRSLYFIMTARSIEADPSYSSDIDFML
;
A
#
# COMPACT_ATOMS: atom_id res chain seq x y z
N MET A 1 -2.57 16.12 20.77
CA MET A 1 -1.27 15.44 20.54
C MET A 1 -0.82 14.54 21.68
N ARG A 2 -0.87 14.95 22.96
CA ARG A 2 -0.49 14.06 24.08
C ARG A 2 -1.29 12.75 24.10
N ASN A 3 -2.62 12.83 24.03
CA ASN A 3 -3.50 11.65 23.99
C ASN A 3 -3.18 10.73 22.80
N TRP A 4 -2.89 11.31 21.63
CA TRP A 4 -2.52 10.52 20.45
C TRP A 4 -1.22 9.74 20.67
N LEU A 5 -0.17 10.37 21.18
CA LEU A 5 1.12 9.70 21.46
C LEU A 5 0.95 8.56 22.47
N ASN A 6 0.15 8.79 23.52
CA ASN A 6 -0.13 7.78 24.55
C ASN A 6 -0.92 6.59 23.97
N ASN A 7 -1.94 6.85 23.14
CA ASN A 7 -2.74 5.81 22.51
C ASN A 7 -1.94 4.93 21.54
N HIS A 8 -0.83 5.45 21.00
CA HIS A 8 0.07 4.71 20.10
C HIS A 8 1.29 4.13 20.82
N GLY A 9 1.29 4.12 22.16
CA GLY A 9 2.37 3.55 22.98
C GLY A 9 3.70 4.29 22.88
N ILE A 10 3.72 5.51 22.34
CA ILE A 10 4.96 6.27 22.16
C ILE A 10 5.35 6.86 23.51
N GLN A 11 6.48 6.40 24.04
CA GLN A 11 7.01 6.93 25.29
C GLN A 11 7.86 8.18 25.05
N TYR A 12 7.59 9.25 25.81
CA TYR A 12 8.30 10.52 25.74
C TYR A 12 8.30 11.22 27.10
N LYS A 13 9.18 12.21 27.29
CA LYS A 13 9.22 12.98 28.54
C LYS A 13 7.94 13.83 28.68
N ALA A 14 7.26 13.72 29.82
CA ALA A 14 5.98 14.42 30.07
C ALA A 14 6.06 15.95 29.85
N TRP A 15 7.22 16.54 30.16
CA TRP A 15 7.51 17.97 30.00
C TRP A 15 8.01 18.35 28.59
N ALA A 16 8.01 17.44 27.62
CA ALA A 16 8.44 17.75 26.25
C ALA A 16 7.62 18.92 25.66
N PRO A 17 8.27 19.91 25.01
CA PRO A 17 7.58 21.01 24.33
C PRO A 17 6.61 20.51 23.25
N GLU A 18 5.62 21.32 22.89
CA GLU A 18 4.67 20.96 21.82
C GLU A 18 5.37 20.68 20.48
N ALA A 19 6.39 21.48 20.14
CA ALA A 19 7.20 21.25 18.95
C ALA A 19 7.83 19.85 18.93
N ARG A 20 8.37 19.37 20.07
CA ARG A 20 8.90 18.01 20.19
C ARG A 20 7.82 16.96 19.98
N ARG A 21 6.62 17.15 20.57
CA ARG A 21 5.49 16.23 20.37
C ARG A 21 5.06 16.17 18.90
N LYS A 22 5.00 17.30 18.20
CA LYS A 22 4.74 17.35 16.75
C LYS A 22 5.77 16.53 15.97
N THR A 23 7.06 16.68 16.30
CA THR A 23 8.13 15.88 15.68
C THR A 23 7.97 14.40 15.96
N LEU A 24 7.61 13.99 17.18
CA LEU A 24 7.38 12.58 17.51
C LEU A 24 6.20 11.97 16.73
N VAL A 25 5.12 12.72 16.56
CA VAL A 25 3.99 12.30 15.71
C VAL A 25 4.47 12.07 14.27
N LYS A 26 5.20 13.04 13.70
CA LYS A 26 5.77 12.90 12.34
C LYS A 26 6.71 11.70 12.22
N ARG A 27 7.56 11.46 13.22
CA ARG A 27 8.47 10.31 13.25
C ARG A 27 7.71 8.99 13.30
N HIS A 28 6.66 8.89 14.11
CA HIS A 28 5.82 7.69 14.16
C HIS A 28 5.17 7.36 12.82
N TYR A 29 4.61 8.36 12.12
CA TYR A 29 4.05 8.14 10.78
C TYR A 29 5.09 7.65 9.75
N ARG A 30 6.38 7.96 9.97
CA ARG A 30 7.49 7.48 9.14
C ARG A 30 8.04 6.12 9.62
N GLY A 31 7.45 5.50 10.65
CA GLY A 31 7.95 4.28 11.27
C GLY A 31 9.28 4.46 12.01
N LEU A 32 9.65 5.71 12.36
CA LEU A 32 10.91 6.01 13.04
C LEU A 32 10.77 5.90 14.57
N TYR A 33 11.81 5.35 15.20
CA TYR A 33 11.82 5.06 16.63
C TYR A 33 11.93 6.32 17.50
N CYS A 34 11.42 6.25 18.74
CA CYS A 34 11.57 7.28 19.77
C CYS A 34 12.62 6.87 20.80
N TYR A 35 13.70 7.63 20.91
CA TYR A 35 14.85 7.30 21.76
C TYR A 35 14.79 7.91 23.17
N ASP A 36 13.75 8.69 23.49
CA ASP A 36 13.70 9.52 24.72
C ASP A 36 13.79 8.67 26.02
N ASN A 37 13.35 7.40 25.96
CA ASN A 37 13.30 6.47 27.08
C ASN A 37 14.33 5.34 27.02
N CYS A 38 15.14 5.25 25.97
CA CYS A 38 16.16 4.21 25.88
C CYS A 38 17.26 4.42 26.93
N ALA A 39 17.75 3.32 27.48
CA ALA A 39 18.97 3.27 28.26
C ALA A 39 20.20 3.57 27.39
N THR A 40 21.28 4.06 28.01
CA THR A 40 22.50 4.41 27.28
C THR A 40 23.08 3.22 26.51
N GLU A 41 23.03 2.02 27.07
CA GLU A 41 23.49 0.78 26.43
C GLU A 41 22.68 0.44 25.16
N GLU A 42 21.36 0.63 25.20
CA GLU A 42 20.49 0.45 24.03
C GLU A 42 20.82 1.47 22.94
N LEU A 43 21.05 2.72 23.33
CA LEU A 43 21.43 3.78 22.40
C LEU A 43 22.77 3.50 21.72
N VAL A 44 23.76 2.96 22.46
CA VAL A 44 25.04 2.51 21.88
C VAL A 44 24.81 1.37 20.91
N THR A 45 23.92 0.42 21.25
CA THR A 45 23.55 -0.68 20.35
C THR A 45 22.93 -0.17 19.05
N PHE A 46 21.96 0.74 19.13
CA PHE A 46 21.37 1.37 17.94
C PHE A 46 22.41 2.13 17.12
N HIS A 47 23.36 2.79 17.77
CA HIS A 47 24.44 3.50 17.09
C HIS A 47 25.26 2.55 16.20
N LYS A 48 25.65 1.40 16.75
CA LYS A 48 26.39 0.35 16.03
C LYS A 48 25.55 -0.25 14.89
N GLN A 49 24.27 -0.54 15.14
CA GLN A 49 23.35 -1.09 14.12
C GLN A 49 23.15 -0.15 12.92
N ARG A 50 23.32 1.16 13.10
CA ARG A 50 23.23 2.15 12.01
C ARG A 50 24.55 2.34 11.26
N GLY A 51 25.55 1.50 11.54
CA GLY A 51 26.88 1.54 10.91
C GLY A 51 27.65 2.83 11.21
N MET A 52 27.34 3.51 12.31
CA MET A 52 28.08 4.69 12.73
C MET A 52 29.32 4.26 13.53
N GLN A 53 30.40 5.04 13.45
CA GLN A 53 31.63 4.77 14.21
C GLN A 53 31.36 4.70 15.71
N GLU A 54 32.21 4.03 16.47
CA GLU A 54 31.97 3.91 17.91
C GLU A 54 31.88 5.30 18.56
N PRO A 55 30.86 5.52 19.41
CA PRO A 55 30.74 6.78 20.11
C PRO A 55 31.96 6.97 21.03
N PRO A 56 32.60 8.16 21.07
CA PRO A 56 33.67 8.42 22.01
C PRO A 56 33.29 8.06 23.46
N ASP A 57 34.27 7.62 24.25
CA ASP A 57 34.12 7.08 25.62
C ASP A 57 33.28 7.96 26.57
N ARG A 58 33.12 9.25 26.27
CA ARG A 58 32.38 10.23 27.08
C ARG A 58 31.23 10.91 26.33
N ILE A 59 30.50 10.19 25.48
CA ILE A 59 29.30 10.77 24.86
C ILE A 59 28.17 10.92 25.87
N GLN A 60 27.66 12.15 25.97
CA GLN A 60 26.43 12.45 26.70
C GLN A 60 25.24 11.79 26.01
N ARG A 61 24.36 11.15 26.78
CA ARG A 61 23.12 10.50 26.30
C ARG A 61 22.30 11.39 25.36
N THR A 62 22.20 12.67 25.65
CA THR A 62 21.49 13.66 24.83
C THR A 62 22.10 13.83 23.45
N ALA A 63 23.43 13.84 23.35
CA ALA A 63 24.14 13.89 22.08
C ALA A 63 23.92 12.61 21.27
N LEU A 64 23.97 11.44 21.92
CA LEU A 64 23.72 10.15 21.25
C LEU A 64 22.30 10.07 20.66
N ILE A 65 21.30 10.51 21.42
CA ILE A 65 19.91 10.62 20.94
C ILE A 65 19.82 11.59 19.76
N ALA A 66 20.46 12.75 19.84
CA ALA A 66 20.44 13.75 18.76
C ALA A 66 21.05 13.18 17.47
N THR A 67 22.20 12.50 17.57
CA THR A 67 22.87 11.85 16.44
C THR A 67 22.00 10.77 15.81
N LEU A 68 21.40 9.88 16.62
CA LEU A 68 20.50 8.84 16.12
C LEU A 68 19.26 9.43 15.44
N VAL A 69 18.62 10.42 16.07
CA VAL A 69 17.47 11.14 15.49
C VAL A 69 17.85 11.77 14.16
N GLN A 70 18.98 12.49 14.10
CA GLN A 70 19.46 13.15 12.90
C GLN A 70 19.80 12.13 11.79
N ARG A 71 20.44 11.01 12.14
CA ARG A 71 20.79 9.95 11.18
C ARG A 71 19.54 9.32 10.59
N ASP A 72 18.55 8.99 11.41
CA ASP A 72 17.26 8.44 10.96
C ASP A 72 16.46 9.46 10.14
N ASP A 73 16.43 10.73 10.57
CA ASP A 73 15.66 11.78 9.88
C ASP A 73 16.26 12.09 8.51
N ASN A 74 17.59 12.08 8.41
CA ASN A 74 18.35 12.28 7.17
C ASN A 74 18.67 10.97 6.44
N ALA A 75 18.16 9.83 6.91
CA ALA A 75 18.32 8.57 6.22
C ALA A 75 17.65 8.73 4.86
N LYS A 76 18.48 8.82 3.83
CA LYS A 76 17.99 8.74 2.46
C LYS A 76 17.69 7.28 2.26
N PHE A 77 16.41 6.95 2.08
CA PHE A 77 16.08 5.68 1.46
C PHE A 77 16.85 5.67 0.14
N GLU A 78 17.81 4.75 0.01
CA GLU A 78 18.37 4.47 -1.31
C GLU A 78 17.17 4.25 -2.21
N LYS A 79 17.12 5.00 -3.32
CA LYS A 79 15.95 5.06 -4.21
C LYS A 79 15.37 3.66 -4.32
N LEU A 80 14.04 3.49 -4.29
CA LEU A 80 13.41 2.16 -4.37
C LEU A 80 14.04 1.25 -5.44
N LEU A 81 14.44 1.83 -6.57
CA LEU A 81 15.10 1.17 -7.70
C LEU A 81 16.56 0.74 -7.47
N GLY A 82 17.21 1.25 -6.43
CA GLY A 82 18.54 0.83 -5.96
C GLY A 82 18.51 -0.43 -5.10
N LEU A 83 17.34 -0.84 -4.60
CA LEU A 83 17.18 -2.14 -3.96
C LEU A 83 17.30 -3.26 -5.00
N ARG A 84 17.71 -4.47 -4.58
CA ARG A 84 17.63 -5.66 -5.45
C ARG A 84 16.17 -5.95 -5.82
N ALA A 85 15.94 -6.51 -7.01
CA ALA A 85 14.59 -6.83 -7.51
C ALA A 85 13.78 -7.67 -6.51
N GLU A 86 14.41 -8.67 -5.88
CA GLU A 86 13.80 -9.52 -4.83
C GLU A 86 13.19 -8.70 -3.68
N LEU A 87 13.89 -7.65 -3.22
CA LEU A 87 13.41 -6.79 -2.13
C LEU A 87 12.29 -5.86 -2.60
N ARG A 88 12.35 -5.37 -3.84
CA ARG A 88 11.30 -4.54 -4.43
C ARG A 88 9.99 -5.33 -4.56
N VAL A 89 10.07 -6.54 -5.12
CA VAL A 89 8.96 -7.48 -5.25
C VAL A 89 8.32 -7.76 -3.89
N ASN A 90 9.12 -8.06 -2.86
CA ASN A 90 8.61 -8.30 -1.51
C ASN A 90 7.87 -7.08 -0.93
N ILE A 91 8.38 -5.86 -1.15
CA ILE A 91 7.67 -4.63 -0.77
C ILE A 91 6.32 -4.52 -1.49
N TYR A 92 6.25 -4.86 -2.77
CA TYR A 92 4.99 -4.83 -3.54
C TYR A 92 4.00 -5.87 -3.03
N GLU A 93 4.44 -7.10 -2.79
CA GLU A 93 3.62 -8.19 -2.23
C GLU A 93 3.01 -7.80 -0.88
N LEU A 94 3.85 -7.35 0.05
CA LEU A 94 3.38 -6.89 1.37
C LEU A 94 2.40 -5.73 1.25
N ARG A 95 2.66 -4.80 0.33
CA ARG A 95 1.76 -3.66 0.10
C ARG A 95 0.42 -4.11 -0.45
N PHE A 96 0.40 -4.99 -1.45
CA PHE A 96 -0.85 -5.47 -2.05
C PHE A 96 -1.63 -6.36 -1.10
N ALA A 97 -0.97 -7.24 -0.34
CA ALA A 97 -1.60 -8.03 0.70
C ALA A 97 -2.28 -7.15 1.76
N TRP A 98 -1.58 -6.10 2.23
CA TRP A 98 -2.18 -5.16 3.18
C TRP A 98 -3.39 -4.42 2.59
N ILE A 99 -3.31 -3.97 1.34
CA ILE A 99 -4.44 -3.31 0.66
C ILE A 99 -5.62 -4.28 0.56
N ALA A 100 -5.39 -5.53 0.13
CA ALA A 100 -6.41 -6.55 0.00
C ALA A 100 -7.07 -6.91 1.35
N GLN A 101 -6.32 -6.85 2.46
CA GLN A 101 -6.84 -7.10 3.81
C GLN A 101 -7.63 -5.92 4.38
N VAL A 102 -7.13 -4.69 4.24
CA VAL A 102 -7.76 -3.50 4.86
C VAL A 102 -9.01 -3.09 4.09
N ARG A 103 -9.00 -3.32 2.78
CA ARG A 103 -10.13 -3.04 1.93
C ARG A 103 -10.87 -4.35 1.67
N ASP A 104 -11.56 -4.86 2.70
CA ASP A 104 -12.52 -5.96 2.57
C ASP A 104 -13.32 -5.73 1.28
N SER A 105 -13.00 -6.50 0.23
CA SER A 105 -13.75 -6.52 -1.04
C SER A 105 -13.73 -5.24 -1.90
N LEU A 106 -12.74 -4.34 -1.81
CA LEU A 106 -12.67 -3.28 -2.82
C LEU A 106 -12.05 -3.79 -4.11
N TRP A 107 -12.94 -4.16 -5.02
CA TRP A 107 -12.81 -4.11 -6.46
C TRP A 107 -11.88 -2.97 -6.88
N LEU A 108 -10.59 -3.27 -7.06
CA LEU A 108 -9.70 -2.34 -7.72
C LEU A 108 -9.92 -2.55 -9.21
N SER A 109 -10.86 -1.81 -9.78
CA SER A 109 -11.07 -1.76 -11.22
C SER A 109 -9.84 -1.24 -11.97
N TYR A 110 -8.88 -0.64 -11.25
CA TYR A 110 -7.69 -0.04 -11.81
C TYR A 110 -6.42 -0.46 -11.07
N PRO A 111 -5.31 -0.74 -11.79
CA PRO A 111 -4.01 -0.99 -11.20
C PRO A 111 -3.56 0.18 -10.29
N PRO A 112 -2.89 -0.10 -9.16
CA PRO A 112 -2.41 0.95 -8.27
C PRO A 112 -1.38 1.85 -8.97
N PRO A 113 -1.24 3.13 -8.56
CA PRO A 113 -0.33 4.08 -9.23
C PRO A 113 1.11 3.58 -9.38
N ILE A 114 1.59 2.72 -8.48
CA ILE A 114 2.95 2.16 -8.54
C ILE A 114 3.21 1.37 -9.82
N THR A 115 2.17 0.77 -10.42
CA THR A 115 2.24 0.02 -11.68
C THR A 115 2.37 0.91 -12.91
N GLN A 116 2.18 2.23 -12.76
CA GLN A 116 2.14 3.20 -13.86
C GLN A 116 3.33 4.18 -13.84
N VAL A 117 4.22 4.09 -12.84
CA VAL A 117 5.29 5.08 -12.65
C VAL A 117 6.37 4.96 -13.73
N ASN A 118 6.82 3.74 -14.03
CA ASN A 118 7.78 3.45 -15.09
C ASN A 118 7.71 1.97 -15.50
N GLN A 119 8.35 1.61 -16.61
CA GLN A 119 8.33 0.24 -17.17
C GLN A 119 8.87 -0.82 -16.20
N LEU A 120 9.94 -0.53 -15.46
CA LEU A 120 10.52 -1.49 -14.51
C LEU A 120 9.54 -1.80 -13.37
N LEU A 121 8.99 -0.77 -12.76
CA LEU A 121 8.00 -0.90 -11.68
C LEU A 121 6.74 -1.59 -12.19
N GLN A 122 6.32 -1.29 -13.41
CA GLN A 122 5.19 -1.96 -14.06
C GLN A 122 5.45 -3.46 -14.22
N GLN A 123 6.60 -3.85 -14.79
CA GLN A 123 6.97 -5.25 -15.02
C GLN A 123 7.04 -6.05 -13.71
N GLU A 124 7.51 -5.44 -12.63
CA GLU A 124 7.63 -6.11 -11.33
C GLU A 124 6.33 -6.15 -10.55
N SER A 125 5.54 -5.07 -10.56
CA SER A 125 4.38 -4.94 -9.67
C SER A 125 3.05 -5.32 -10.34
N LEU A 126 2.90 -5.16 -11.65
CA LEU A 126 1.63 -5.45 -12.32
C LEU A 126 1.23 -6.95 -12.23
N PRO A 127 2.16 -7.92 -12.40
CA PRO A 127 1.81 -9.33 -12.22
C PRO A 127 1.35 -9.63 -10.79
N LEU A 128 2.02 -9.04 -9.79
CA LEU A 128 1.67 -9.22 -8.37
C LEU A 128 0.28 -8.66 -8.06
N PHE A 129 -0.10 -7.55 -8.69
CA PHE A 129 -1.44 -6.99 -8.58
C PHE A 129 -2.49 -8.00 -9.05
N PHE A 130 -2.35 -8.55 -10.26
CA PHE A 130 -3.32 -9.53 -10.79
C PHE A 130 -3.32 -10.88 -10.06
N GLN A 131 -2.22 -11.23 -9.38
CA GLN A 131 -2.15 -12.42 -8.53
C GLN A 131 -2.77 -12.22 -7.15
N THR A 132 -2.74 -11.00 -6.61
CA THR A 132 -3.17 -10.71 -5.23
C THR A 132 -4.64 -10.31 -5.16
N PHE A 133 -5.12 -9.54 -6.14
CA PHE A 133 -6.48 -9.02 -6.14
C PHE A 133 -7.43 -9.93 -6.90
N ARG A 134 -8.71 -9.88 -6.50
CA ARG A 134 -9.81 -10.55 -7.17
C ARG A 134 -10.51 -9.56 -8.08
N PHE A 135 -10.86 -10.01 -9.27
CA PHE A 135 -11.58 -9.21 -10.25
C PHE A 135 -12.96 -9.83 -10.43
N GLU A 136 -13.98 -8.98 -10.55
CA GLU A 136 -15.33 -9.42 -10.89
C GLU A 136 -15.77 -8.74 -12.16
N LEU A 137 -16.27 -9.55 -13.08
CA LEU A 137 -16.94 -9.08 -14.26
C LEU A 137 -18.44 -9.07 -13.97
N GLN A 138 -19.01 -7.86 -13.90
CA GLN A 138 -20.43 -7.67 -13.72
C GLN A 138 -21.09 -7.50 -15.08
N ALA A 139 -21.90 -8.49 -15.45
CA ALA A 139 -22.78 -8.40 -16.60
C ALA A 139 -24.16 -7.94 -16.14
N TYR A 140 -24.63 -6.85 -16.72
CA TYR A 140 -25.98 -6.34 -16.55
C TYR A 140 -26.76 -6.59 -17.84
N TRP A 141 -27.94 -7.19 -17.70
CA TRP A 141 -28.88 -7.27 -18.81
C TRP A 141 -30.23 -6.71 -18.37
N ASP A 142 -30.97 -6.24 -19.36
CA ASP A 142 -32.34 -5.79 -19.23
C ASP A 142 -33.29 -7.00 -19.21
N GLU A 143 -34.23 -7.02 -18.27
CA GLU A 143 -35.24 -8.08 -18.18
C GLU A 143 -36.14 -8.12 -19.43
N GLU A 144 -36.37 -7.00 -20.11
CA GLU A 144 -37.12 -6.99 -21.38
C GLU A 144 -36.31 -7.61 -22.52
N ALA A 145 -34.98 -7.50 -22.49
CA ALA A 145 -34.08 -8.15 -23.43
C ALA A 145 -33.84 -9.64 -23.11
N ALA A 146 -34.14 -10.11 -21.90
CA ALA A 146 -33.95 -11.50 -21.48
C ALA A 146 -34.81 -12.50 -22.28
N ALA A 147 -35.88 -12.04 -22.94
CA ALA A 147 -36.67 -12.84 -23.88
C ALA A 147 -35.90 -13.17 -25.17
N TYR A 148 -34.93 -12.33 -25.55
CA TYR A 148 -33.90 -12.62 -26.54
C TYR A 148 -32.68 -13.20 -25.82
N ARG A 149 -32.79 -14.45 -25.34
CA ARG A 149 -31.62 -15.27 -25.02
C ARG A 149 -30.87 -15.54 -26.33
N ASP A 150 -30.11 -14.56 -26.80
CA ASP A 150 -29.14 -14.84 -27.83
C ASP A 150 -27.94 -15.50 -27.14
N ASN A 151 -27.47 -16.61 -27.72
CA ASN A 151 -26.29 -17.33 -27.25
C ASN A 151 -25.01 -16.49 -27.42
N SER A 152 -25.11 -15.25 -27.91
CA SER A 152 -23.98 -14.37 -28.19
C SER A 152 -23.15 -14.05 -26.94
N PHE A 153 -23.76 -13.83 -25.78
CA PHE A 153 -23.00 -13.51 -24.56
C PHE A 153 -22.14 -14.69 -24.10
N GLN A 154 -22.70 -15.90 -24.14
CA GLN A 154 -21.91 -17.11 -23.84
C GLN A 154 -20.82 -17.32 -24.90
N GLN A 155 -21.12 -17.09 -26.18
CA GLN A 155 -20.13 -17.15 -27.26
C GLN A 155 -19.02 -16.10 -27.10
N ASP A 156 -19.31 -14.92 -26.54
CA ASP A 156 -18.32 -13.87 -26.28
C ASP A 156 -17.48 -14.18 -25.03
N LEU A 157 -18.07 -14.79 -24.01
CA LEU A 157 -17.31 -15.35 -22.87
C LEU A 157 -16.41 -16.52 -23.31
N ASP A 158 -16.91 -17.39 -24.19
CA ASP A 158 -16.18 -18.54 -24.70
C ASP A 158 -15.00 -18.13 -25.62
N LYS A 159 -14.96 -16.86 -26.08
CA LYS A 159 -13.82 -16.27 -26.79
C LYS A 159 -12.71 -15.79 -25.85
N ILE A 160 -12.99 -15.60 -24.57
CA ILE A 160 -11.96 -15.25 -23.58
C ILE A 160 -11.14 -16.51 -23.33
N THR A 161 -9.91 -16.53 -23.83
CA THR A 161 -9.01 -17.67 -23.68
C THR A 161 -8.22 -17.59 -22.38
N ASP A 162 -7.68 -18.73 -21.93
CA ASP A 162 -6.75 -18.77 -20.81
C ASP A 162 -5.50 -17.91 -21.05
N GLU A 163 -5.14 -17.59 -22.30
CA GLU A 163 -4.05 -16.66 -22.62
C GLU A 163 -4.44 -15.21 -22.32
N ASP A 164 -5.71 -14.84 -22.51
CA ASP A 164 -6.22 -13.49 -22.27
C ASP A 164 -6.33 -13.15 -20.77
N VAL A 165 -6.53 -14.17 -19.93
CA VAL A 165 -6.72 -14.02 -18.47
C VAL A 165 -5.66 -14.76 -17.65
N GLY A 166 -4.64 -15.35 -18.27
CA GLY A 166 -3.70 -16.29 -17.62
C GLY A 166 -2.87 -15.71 -16.46
N PHE A 167 -2.82 -14.38 -16.34
CA PHE A 167 -2.19 -13.67 -15.22
C PHE A 167 -3.15 -13.36 -14.07
N ILE A 168 -4.47 -13.51 -14.27
CA ILE A 168 -5.52 -13.27 -13.29
C ILE A 168 -5.79 -14.57 -12.54
N ARG A 169 -5.40 -14.64 -11.26
CA ARG A 169 -5.61 -15.84 -10.44
C ARG A 169 -7.05 -16.05 -9.99
N SER A 170 -7.88 -15.01 -10.05
CA SER A 170 -9.23 -15.05 -9.48
C SER A 170 -10.13 -14.05 -10.20
N LEU A 171 -10.81 -14.54 -11.23
CA LEU A 171 -11.88 -13.85 -11.93
C LEU A 171 -13.23 -14.47 -11.52
N TYR A 172 -14.17 -13.64 -11.08
CA TYR A 172 -15.53 -14.06 -10.76
C TYR A 172 -16.49 -13.40 -11.76
N PHE A 173 -17.48 -14.16 -12.23
CA PHE A 173 -18.55 -13.61 -13.05
C PHE A 173 -19.78 -13.45 -12.17
N ILE A 174 -20.28 -12.23 -12.04
CA ILE A 174 -21.58 -11.97 -11.41
C ILE A 174 -22.54 -11.46 -12.48
N MET A 175 -23.65 -12.15 -12.57
CA MET A 175 -24.70 -11.92 -13.54
C MET A 175 -25.92 -11.36 -12.79
N THR A 176 -26.27 -10.10 -13.05
CA THR A 176 -27.37 -9.42 -12.35
C THR A 176 -28.40 -8.90 -13.36
N ALA A 177 -29.64 -9.36 -13.24
CA ALA A 177 -30.76 -8.78 -13.95
C ALA A 177 -31.09 -7.40 -13.36
N ARG A 178 -31.23 -6.36 -14.20
CA ARG A 178 -31.71 -5.04 -13.78
C ARG A 178 -33.08 -4.79 -14.40
N SER A 179 -34.06 -4.46 -13.56
CA SER A 179 -35.34 -3.88 -14.01
C SER A 179 -35.18 -2.37 -14.13
N ILE A 180 -35.60 -1.77 -15.26
CA ILE A 180 -35.33 -0.38 -15.65
C ILE A 180 -36.02 0.67 -14.76
N GLU A 181 -36.87 0.30 -13.80
CA GLU A 181 -37.70 1.29 -13.11
C GLU A 181 -37.04 2.08 -11.94
N ALA A 182 -35.73 1.94 -11.64
CA ALA A 182 -35.17 2.69 -10.51
C ALA A 182 -33.65 2.97 -10.55
N ASP A 183 -33.15 3.87 -11.41
CA ASP A 183 -32.08 4.81 -11.00
C ASP A 183 -31.89 5.96 -12.04
N PRO A 184 -32.20 7.23 -11.70
CA PRO A 184 -31.96 8.37 -12.61
C PRO A 184 -30.50 8.84 -12.67
N SER A 185 -29.55 8.19 -11.97
CA SER A 185 -28.23 8.77 -11.71
C SER A 185 -27.10 8.42 -12.69
N TYR A 186 -27.34 7.60 -13.72
CA TYR A 186 -26.28 7.26 -14.69
C TYR A 186 -26.53 7.87 -16.08
N SER A 187 -25.92 9.04 -16.27
CA SER A 187 -25.67 9.64 -17.58
C SER A 187 -24.76 8.72 -18.39
N SER A 188 -25.24 8.34 -19.57
CA SER A 188 -24.53 7.57 -20.59
C SER A 188 -23.38 8.39 -21.17
N ASP A 189 -22.20 8.34 -20.56
CA ASP A 189 -20.94 8.79 -21.16
C ASP A 189 -19.79 7.98 -20.53
N ILE A 190 -19.65 6.72 -20.96
CA ILE A 190 -18.39 5.99 -20.83
C ILE A 190 -18.03 5.53 -22.25
N ASP A 191 -17.40 6.43 -22.99
CA ASP A 191 -16.63 6.09 -24.18
C ASP A 191 -15.48 5.17 -23.77
N PHE A 192 -15.54 3.91 -24.19
CA PHE A 192 -14.37 3.04 -24.22
C PHE A 192 -13.44 3.51 -25.35
N MET A 193 -12.52 4.41 -25.04
CA MET A 193 -11.31 4.58 -25.86
C MET A 193 -10.21 3.66 -25.33
N LEU A 194 -9.96 2.60 -26.12
CA LEU A 194 -8.71 1.84 -26.13
C LEU A 194 -7.54 2.69 -26.60
#